data_AF-A0AA90Z1D8-F1
#
_entry.id   AF-A0AA90Z1D8-F1
#
_cell.length_a   1.000
_cell.length_b   1.000
_cell.length_c   1.000
_cell.angle_alpha   90.00
_cell.angle_beta   90.00
_cell.angle_gamma   90.00
#
_symmetry.space_group_name_H-M   'P 1'
#
loop_
_entity.id
_entity.type
_entity.pdbx_description
1 polymer ?
#
loop_
_entity_poly.entity_id
_entity_poly.type
_entity_poly.pdbx_seq_one_letter_code
_entity_poly.pdbx_strand_id
1 'polypeptide(L)'
;MFTRLILASTAPVISATALAAPSLGDGTYVHGFIGYSLLQDSDFTGTIGGATQSVDTDFDAGFGPGLAIGKEIPQWSNDIIGTRIELEGSYRDSDVDGVNFTGNGPGPEGNISGDVTQTSLFANLLFDFRQAGVLTPFAGFGLGAT
;
A
#
# COMPACT_ATOMS: atom_id res chain seq x y z
N MET A 1 -30.00 7.16 -4.37
CA MET A 1 -29.02 6.06 -4.45
C MET A 1 -27.65 6.72 -4.50
N PHE A 2 -26.98 6.88 -3.36
CA PHE A 2 -25.68 7.52 -3.28
C PHE A 2 -24.62 6.43 -3.25
N THR A 3 -23.92 6.25 -4.37
CA THR A 3 -22.70 5.43 -4.42
C THR A 3 -21.65 6.18 -3.59
N ARG A 4 -21.47 5.76 -2.34
CA ARG A 4 -20.40 6.27 -1.48
C ARG A 4 -19.10 5.69 -2.03
N LEU A 5 -18.33 6.54 -2.70
CA LEU A 5 -16.94 6.30 -3.02
C LEU A 5 -16.20 6.14 -1.69
N ILE A 6 -15.91 4.91 -1.28
CA ILE A 6 -15.06 4.67 -0.12
C ILE A 6 -13.67 5.06 -0.55
N LEU A 7 -13.18 6.15 0.04
CA LEU A 7 -11.80 6.60 -0.09
C LEU A 7 -10.96 5.51 0.59
N ALA A 8 -10.38 4.61 -0.20
CA ALA A 8 -9.51 3.55 0.29
C ALA A 8 -8.41 4.19 1.14
N SER A 9 -8.23 3.67 2.36
CA SER A 9 -7.16 4.07 3.27
C SER A 9 -5.84 3.98 2.52
N THR A 10 -5.19 5.12 2.34
CA THR A 10 -3.82 5.18 1.83
C THR A 10 -2.90 4.56 2.89
N ALA A 11 -2.66 3.26 2.79
CA ALA A 11 -1.58 2.63 3.54
C ALA A 11 -0.26 3.29 3.09
N PRO A 12 0.56 3.83 4.01
CA PRO A 12 1.90 4.27 3.65
C PRO A 12 2.71 3.03 3.26
N VAL A 13 2.78 2.75 1.96
CA VAL A 13 3.68 1.73 1.43
C VAL A 13 5.08 2.31 1.55
N ILE A 14 5.85 1.82 2.52
CA ILE A 14 7.30 2.00 2.50
C ILE A 14 7.79 1.15 1.33
N SER A 15 7.84 1.77 0.16
CA SER A 15 8.29 1.13 -1.07
C SER A 15 9.69 0.59 -0.82
N ALA A 16 9.84 -0.71 -1.07
CA ALA A 16 11.05 -1.46 -0.77
C ALA A 16 12.25 -0.77 -1.41
N THR A 17 13.39 -0.83 -0.72
CA THR A 17 14.66 -0.39 -1.28
C THR A 17 14.87 -1.09 -2.61
N ALA A 18 14.82 -0.33 -3.70
CA ALA A 18 15.24 -0.81 -5.00
C ALA A 18 16.76 -1.07 -4.91
N LEU A 19 17.13 -2.30 -4.55
CA LEU A 19 18.44 -2.80 -4.94
C LEU A 19 18.53 -2.59 -6.44
N ALA A 20 19.58 -1.92 -6.91
CA ALA A 20 19.76 -1.60 -8.31
C ALA A 20 19.65 -2.88 -9.15
N ALA A 21 18.46 -3.15 -9.67
CA ALA A 21 18.22 -4.28 -10.54
C ALA A 21 19.06 -4.01 -11.78
N PRO A 22 19.84 -4.99 -12.28
CA PRO A 22 20.58 -4.82 -13.51
C PRO A 22 19.60 -4.42 -14.61
N SER A 23 19.78 -3.22 -15.16
CA SER A 23 18.96 -2.79 -16.27
C SER A 23 19.29 -3.65 -17.49
N LEU A 24 18.25 -4.07 -18.19
CA LEU A 24 18.33 -4.51 -19.57
C LEU A 24 18.95 -3.36 -20.39
N GLY A 25 19.60 -3.69 -21.50
CA GLY A 25 20.44 -2.75 -22.26
C GLY A 25 19.77 -1.46 -22.76
N ASP A 26 18.44 -1.32 -22.60
CA ASP A 26 17.66 -0.13 -22.92
C ASP A 26 17.16 0.66 -21.70
N GLY A 27 17.65 0.36 -20.49
CA GLY A 27 17.23 1.01 -19.25
C GLY A 27 15.97 0.41 -18.60
N THR A 28 15.42 -0.67 -19.17
CA THR A 28 14.31 -1.44 -18.57
C THR A 28 14.83 -2.33 -17.44
N TYR A 29 14.08 -2.53 -16.36
CA TYR A 29 14.45 -3.42 -15.27
C TYR A 29 13.23 -4.14 -14.71
N VAL A 30 13.48 -5.26 -14.03
CA VAL A 30 12.47 -6.01 -13.27
C VAL A 30 13.06 -6.31 -11.90
N HIS A 31 12.27 -6.15 -10.84
CA HIS A 31 12.65 -6.58 -9.50
C HIS A 31 11.46 -7.21 -8.76
N GLY A 32 11.80 -8.01 -7.76
CA GLY A 32 10.84 -8.49 -6.78
C GLY A 32 11.16 -7.88 -5.42
N PHE A 33 10.11 -7.67 -4.64
CA PHE A 33 10.22 -7.08 -3.31
C PHE A 33 9.26 -7.76 -2.34
N ILE A 34 9.49 -7.47 -1.07
CA ILE A 34 8.59 -7.83 0.02
C ILE A 34 8.18 -6.54 0.72
N GLY A 35 6.89 -6.41 1.04
CA GLY A 35 6.32 -5.23 1.66
C GLY A 35 5.65 -5.57 2.98
N TYR A 36 5.70 -4.63 3.90
CA TYR A 36 4.97 -4.69 5.16
C TYR A 36 3.99 -3.52 5.20
N SER A 37 2.75 -3.79 5.59
CA SER A 37 1.67 -2.81 5.68
C SER A 37 1.18 -2.75 7.11
N LEU A 38 1.15 -1.54 7.68
CA LEU A 38 0.47 -1.25 8.93
C LEU A 38 -0.86 -0.60 8.58
N LEU A 39 -1.94 -1.34 8.75
CA LEU A 39 -3.28 -0.81 8.63
C LEU A 39 -3.57 0.05 9.88
N GLN A 40 -4.32 1.15 9.70
CA GLN A 40 -4.75 1.97 10.83
C GLN A 40 -6.05 1.43 11.39
N ASP A 41 -6.08 1.25 12.71
CA ASP A 41 -7.30 0.96 13.46
C ASP A 41 -8.41 1.95 13.10
N SER A 42 -9.63 1.44 12.98
CA SER A 42 -10.79 2.21 12.52
C SER A 42 -11.94 2.14 13.52
N ASP A 43 -12.24 3.30 14.11
CA ASP A 43 -13.33 3.47 15.06
C ASP A 43 -14.53 4.16 14.41
N PHE A 44 -15.69 3.50 14.40
CA PHE A 44 -16.94 4.07 13.88
C PHE A 44 -17.98 4.18 14.99
N THR A 45 -18.25 5.42 15.44
CA THR A 45 -19.35 5.70 16.38
C THR A 45 -20.60 6.22 15.67
N GLY A 46 -21.77 5.71 16.03
CA GLY A 46 -23.05 6.15 15.50
C GLY A 46 -24.21 5.98 16.49
N THR A 47 -25.36 6.58 16.19
CA THR A 47 -26.58 6.42 16.99
C THR A 47 -27.59 5.58 16.20
N ILE A 48 -27.94 4.41 16.71
CA ILE A 48 -28.94 3.50 16.11
C ILE A 48 -30.06 3.33 17.13
N GLY A 49 -31.31 3.60 16.72
CA GLY A 49 -32.48 3.44 17.61
C GLY A 49 -32.48 4.34 18.85
N GLY A 50 -31.69 5.43 18.87
CA GLY A 50 -31.59 6.37 19.99
C GLY A 50 -30.50 6.05 21.01
N ALA A 51 -29.74 4.96 20.82
CA ALA A 51 -28.58 4.61 21.63
C ALA A 51 -27.29 4.80 20.82
N THR A 52 -26.22 5.27 21.48
CA THR A 52 -24.88 5.32 20.89
C THR A 52 -24.31 3.91 20.78
N GLN A 53 -23.65 3.62 19.67
CA GLN A 53 -23.03 2.35 19.31
C GLN A 53 -21.64 2.67 18.73
N SER A 54 -20.64 1.82 18.99
CA SER A 54 -19.35 1.85 18.29
C SER A 54 -19.10 0.54 17.55
N VAL A 55 -18.34 0.63 16.46
CA VAL A 55 -17.71 -0.50 15.79
C VAL A 55 -16.24 -0.18 15.73
N ASP A 56 -15.46 -0.94 16.47
CA ASP A 56 -14.02 -0.77 16.59
C ASP A 56 -13.38 -1.95 15.83
N THR A 57 -12.55 -1.62 14.83
CA THR A 57 -11.86 -2.59 13.98
C THR A 57 -10.36 -2.42 14.14
N ASP A 58 -9.75 -3.39 14.81
CA ASP A 58 -8.31 -3.46 15.00
C ASP A 58 -7.70 -4.23 13.81
N PHE A 59 -6.64 -3.69 13.21
CA PHE A 59 -5.98 -4.33 12.09
C PHE A 59 -4.56 -4.74 12.43
N ASP A 60 -4.22 -5.99 12.10
CA ASP A 60 -2.85 -6.46 12.18
C ASP A 60 -2.04 -6.11 10.94
N ALA A 61 -0.73 -6.18 11.10
CA ALA A 61 0.19 -5.80 10.05
C ALA A 61 0.30 -6.91 8.98
N GLY A 62 0.07 -6.55 7.73
CA GLY A 62 0.15 -7.46 6.60
C GLY A 62 1.55 -7.53 6.01
N PHE A 63 1.96 -8.73 5.58
CA PHE A 63 3.18 -8.93 4.79
C PHE A 63 2.82 -9.54 3.43
N GLY A 64 3.55 -9.16 2.38
CA GLY A 64 3.30 -9.75 1.08
C GLY A 64 4.41 -9.54 0.06
N PRO A 65 4.55 -10.47 -0.91
CA PRO A 65 5.46 -10.31 -2.02
C PRO A 65 4.89 -9.34 -3.08
N GLY A 66 5.79 -8.78 -3.87
CA GLY A 66 5.44 -8.02 -5.05
C GLY A 66 6.50 -8.10 -6.15
N LEU A 67 6.10 -7.68 -7.33
CA LEU A 67 6.93 -7.60 -8.53
C LEU A 67 6.73 -6.24 -9.17
N ALA A 68 7.81 -5.69 -9.71
CA ALA A 68 7.75 -4.45 -10.47
C ALA A 68 8.56 -4.54 -11.76
N ILE A 69 8.07 -3.86 -12.78
CA ILE A 69 8.77 -3.61 -14.04
C ILE A 69 8.86 -2.11 -14.22
N GLY A 70 10.06 -1.62 -14.54
CA GLY A 70 10.27 -0.20 -14.75
C GLY A 70 11.23 0.09 -15.88
N LYS A 71 11.30 1.36 -16.26
CA LYS A 71 12.13 1.84 -17.36
C LYS A 71 12.57 3.28 -17.14
N GLU A 72 13.83 3.56 -17.46
CA GLU A 72 14.34 4.93 -17.55
C GLU A 72 13.70 5.69 -18.73
N ILE A 73 13.42 6.97 -18.52
CA ILE A 73 12.99 7.91 -19.55
C ILE A 73 14.16 8.86 -19.84
N PRO A 74 14.99 8.58 -20.87
CA PRO A 74 16.17 9.38 -21.16
C PRO A 74 15.83 10.85 -21.46
N GLN A 75 14.68 11.11 -22.09
CA GLN A 75 14.23 12.46 -22.46
C GLN A 75 13.94 13.34 -21.25
N TRP A 76 13.65 12.74 -20.10
CA TRP A 76 13.39 13.45 -18.83
C TRP A 76 14.57 13.28 -17.86
N SER A 77 15.67 12.71 -18.32
CA SER A 77 16.88 12.47 -17.53
C SER A 77 17.98 13.43 -17.95
N ASN A 78 18.87 13.73 -17.01
CA ASN A 78 20.08 14.52 -17.22
C ASN A 78 21.22 13.95 -16.36
N ASP A 79 22.36 14.65 -16.33
CA ASP A 79 23.55 14.18 -15.62
C ASP A 79 23.36 14.03 -14.11
N ILE A 80 22.39 14.74 -13.52
CA ILE A 80 22.15 14.80 -12.08
C ILE A 80 20.89 14.03 -11.68
N ILE A 81 19.85 14.03 -12.51
CA ILE A 81 18.56 13.39 -12.24
C ILE A 81 18.27 12.35 -13.31
N GLY A 82 18.13 11.09 -12.91
CA GLY A 82 17.51 10.04 -13.72
C GLY A 82 16.01 10.00 -13.48
N THR A 83 15.20 9.85 -14.52
CA THR A 83 13.74 9.72 -14.38
C THR A 83 13.30 8.33 -14.82
N ARG A 84 12.52 7.63 -13.98
CA ARG A 84 12.01 6.29 -14.26
C ARG A 84 10.50 6.23 -14.09
N ILE A 85 9.86 5.41 -14.90
CA ILE A 85 8.50 4.94 -14.64
C ILE A 85 8.54 3.49 -14.19
N GLU A 86 7.62 3.11 -13.31
CA GLU A 86 7.52 1.76 -12.78
C GLU A 86 6.05 1.34 -12.62
N LEU A 87 5.76 0.11 -12.98
CA LEU A 87 4.49 -0.56 -12.71
C LEU A 87 4.75 -1.66 -11.69
N GLU A 88 4.09 -1.57 -10.54
CA GLU A 88 4.24 -2.45 -9.40
C GLU A 88 2.94 -3.23 -9.15
N GLY A 89 3.05 -4.56 -9.03
CA GLY A 89 1.97 -5.43 -8.58
C GLY A 89 2.35 -6.12 -7.27
N SER A 90 1.44 -6.14 -6.30
CA SER A 90 1.67 -6.82 -5.02
C SER A 90 0.42 -7.57 -4.55
N TYR A 91 0.64 -8.62 -3.77
CA TYR A 91 -0.39 -9.39 -3.11
C TYR A 91 -0.05 -9.46 -1.63
N ARG A 92 -1.00 -9.14 -0.75
CA ARG A 92 -0.82 -9.10 0.70
C ARG A 92 -1.97 -9.81 1.38
N ASP A 93 -1.65 -10.55 2.42
CA ASP A 93 -2.62 -11.06 3.38
C ASP A 93 -2.40 -10.30 4.70
N SER A 94 -3.48 -9.81 5.30
CA SER A 94 -3.48 -9.18 6.63
C SER A 94 -4.54 -9.87 7.47
N ASP A 95 -4.20 -10.27 8.68
CA ASP A 95 -5.13 -10.92 9.60
C ASP A 95 -6.01 -9.83 10.26
N VAL A 96 -7.29 -10.13 10.49
CA VAL A 96 -8.20 -9.30 11.27
C VAL A 96 -8.50 -10.01 12.57
N ASP A 97 -7.88 -9.52 13.64
CA ASP A 97 -7.91 -10.14 14.98
C ASP A 97 -9.25 -9.93 15.72
N GLY A 98 -10.08 -8.98 15.29
CA GLY A 98 -11.44 -8.85 15.81
C GLY A 98 -12.19 -7.63 15.30
N VAL A 99 -13.50 -7.80 15.11
CA VAL A 99 -14.45 -6.70 14.93
C VAL A 99 -15.32 -6.63 16.18
N ASN A 100 -15.12 -5.60 16.99
CA ASN A 100 -15.85 -5.41 18.25
C ASN A 100 -17.03 -4.46 18.01
N PHE A 101 -18.25 -4.98 18.20
CA PHE A 101 -19.48 -4.19 18.17
C PHE A 101 -19.86 -3.84 19.59
N THR A 102 -20.14 -2.57 19.89
CA THR A 102 -20.73 -2.19 21.18
C THR A 102 -22.19 -1.78 21.04
N GLY A 103 -23.02 -2.27 21.97
CA GLY A 103 -24.33 -1.68 22.27
C GLY A 103 -25.56 -2.37 21.69
N ASN A 104 -25.42 -3.60 21.18
CA ASN A 104 -26.49 -4.36 20.50
C ASN A 104 -27.55 -4.99 21.46
N GLY A 105 -27.63 -4.54 22.72
CA GLY A 105 -28.48 -5.12 23.77
C GLY A 105 -27.80 -6.26 24.54
N PRO A 106 -28.51 -6.99 25.43
CA PRO A 106 -27.93 -7.98 26.36
C PRO A 106 -27.50 -9.32 25.72
N GLY A 107 -27.38 -9.39 24.40
CA GLY A 107 -26.93 -10.59 23.69
C GLY A 107 -25.39 -10.68 23.64
N PRO A 108 -24.80 -11.86 23.46
CA PRO A 108 -23.37 -11.99 23.22
C PRO A 108 -22.97 -11.24 21.95
N GLU A 109 -22.05 -10.28 22.08
CA GLU A 109 -21.43 -9.58 20.96
C GLU A 109 -20.50 -10.56 20.23
N GLY A 110 -20.75 -10.78 18.94
CA GLY A 110 -19.96 -11.71 18.14
C GLY A 110 -18.62 -11.09 17.80
N ASN A 111 -17.54 -11.63 18.35
CA ASN A 111 -16.20 -11.28 17.90
C ASN A 111 -15.93 -12.04 16.59
N ILE A 112 -15.91 -11.32 15.47
CA ILE A 112 -15.69 -11.88 14.14
C ILE A 112 -14.21 -11.69 13.80
N SER A 113 -13.47 -12.79 13.71
CA SER A 113 -12.12 -12.84 13.15
C SER A 113 -12.18 -13.24 11.67
N GLY A 114 -11.24 -12.76 10.86
CA GLY A 114 -11.16 -13.14 9.45
C GLY A 114 -9.88 -12.67 8.78
N ASP A 115 -9.71 -13.03 7.51
CA ASP A 115 -8.52 -12.67 6.75
C ASP A 115 -8.89 -11.59 5.71
N VAL A 116 -8.07 -10.55 5.60
CA VAL A 116 -8.18 -9.53 4.55
C VAL A 116 -7.04 -9.74 3.56
N THR A 117 -7.40 -10.24 2.39
CA THR A 117 -6.49 -10.36 1.26
C THR A 117 -6.60 -9.12 0.37
N GLN A 118 -5.47 -8.48 0.05
CA GLN A 118 -5.40 -7.30 -0.78
C GLN A 118 -4.45 -7.54 -1.96
N THR A 119 -4.96 -7.39 -3.18
CA THR A 119 -4.13 -7.30 -4.39
C THR A 119 -3.99 -5.83 -4.74
N SER A 120 -2.81 -5.39 -5.14
CA SER A 120 -2.57 -3.97 -5.42
C SER A 120 -1.80 -3.79 -6.71
N LEU A 121 -2.15 -2.74 -7.45
CA LEU A 121 -1.45 -2.30 -8.66
C LEU A 121 -1.12 -0.82 -8.53
N PHE A 122 0.15 -0.47 -8.72
CA PHE A 122 0.67 0.89 -8.61
C PHE A 122 1.43 1.29 -9.88
N ALA A 123 1.24 2.54 -10.30
CA ALA A 123 2.06 3.19 -11.30
C ALA A 123 2.84 4.33 -10.63
N ASN A 124 4.17 4.26 -10.70
CA ASN A 124 5.09 5.15 -10.02
C ASN A 124 5.90 5.98 -11.03
N LEU A 125 6.14 7.24 -10.68
CA LEU A 125 7.18 8.07 -11.28
C LEU A 125 8.28 8.30 -10.25
N LEU A 126 9.51 7.94 -10.61
CA LEU A 126 10.68 7.97 -9.73
C LEU A 126 11.75 8.92 -10.31
N PHE A 127 12.45 9.61 -9.42
CA PHE A 127 13.58 10.49 -9.69
C PHE A 127 14.80 10.01 -8.91
N ASP A 128 15.83 9.61 -9.63
CA ASP A 128 17.09 9.13 -9.09
C ASP A 128 18.11 10.27 -9.00
N PHE A 129 18.60 10.53 -7.80
CA PHE A 129 19.64 11.52 -7.54
C PHE A 129 21.02 10.91 -7.82
N ARG A 130 21.51 11.11 -9.04
CA ARG A 130 22.78 10.55 -9.50
C ARG A 130 23.92 11.14 -8.68
N GLN A 131 24.67 10.27 -8.01
CA GLN A 131 25.83 10.63 -7.21
C GLN A 131 27.00 9.68 -7.50
N ALA A 132 28.21 10.12 -7.17
CA ALA A 132 29.36 9.24 -7.23
C ALA A 132 29.26 8.18 -6.11
N GLY A 133 29.04 6.92 -6.48
CA GLY A 133 28.95 5.82 -5.52
C GLY A 133 28.10 4.65 -6.03
N VAL A 134 27.97 3.62 -5.19
CA VAL A 134 27.15 2.42 -5.47
C VAL A 134 25.68 2.58 -5.08
N LEU A 135 25.35 3.63 -4.33
CA LEU A 135 24.01 3.90 -3.82
C LEU A 135 23.46 5.14 -4.50
N THR A 136 22.26 5.01 -5.06
CA THR A 136 21.53 6.10 -5.71
C THR A 136 20.25 6.38 -4.92
N PRO A 137 20.17 7.49 -4.19
CA PRO A 137 18.93 7.90 -3.55
C PRO A 137 17.86 8.17 -4.62
N PHE A 138 16.61 7.88 -4.31
CA PHE A 138 15.49 8.21 -5.19
C PHE A 138 14.30 8.74 -4.40
N ALA A 139 13.48 9.54 -5.07
CA ALA A 139 12.19 9.98 -4.57
C ALA A 139 11.16 9.86 -5.68
N GLY A 140 9.90 9.65 -5.34
CA GLY A 140 8.87 9.47 -6.33
C GLY A 140 7.48 9.64 -5.76
N PHE A 141 6.51 9.56 -6.67
CA PHE A 141 5.10 9.52 -6.33
C PHE A 141 4.44 8.41 -7.13
N GLY A 142 3.44 7.79 -6.52
CA GLY A 142 2.71 6.68 -7.09
C GLY A 142 1.21 6.90 -7.02
N LEU A 143 0.50 6.34 -7.99
CA LEU A 143 -0.94 6.19 -7.96
C LEU A 143 -1.25 4.70 -7.98
N GLY A 144 -2.08 4.25 -7.06
CA GLY A 144 -2.42 2.83 -6.94
C GLY A 144 -3.90 2.59 -6.75
N ALA A 145 -4.30 1.35 -7.03
CA ALA A 145 -5.60 0.78 -6.74
C ALA A 145 -5.42 -0.57 -6.06
N THR A 146 -6.33 -0.88 -5.14
CA THR A 146 -6.28 -2.02 -4.23
C THR A 146 -7.66 -2.61 -4.03
#